data_AF-A0A5J5DK61-F1
#
_entry.id   AF-A0A5J5DK61-F1
#
_cell.length_a   1.000
_cell.length_b   1.000
_cell.length_c   1.000
_cell.angle_alpha   90.00
_cell.angle_beta   90.00
_cell.angle_gamma   90.00
#
_symmetry.space_group_name_H-M   'P 1'
#
loop_
_entity.id
_entity.type
_entity.pdbx_description
1 polymer ?
#
loop_
_entity_poly.entity_id
_entity_poly.type
_entity_poly.pdbx_seq_one_letter_code
_entity_poly.pdbx_strand_id
1 'polypeptide(L)'
;MAIHNPDGTYSIRSGLTLHSSAVKDAEVHIICQVEHQTYSRPYNRSVKLTVQAPSQPVYSAVTLIAVTSVTSLLLVTAVIGGVLIFYRYFCKAPPSVSEISQPSITYAQVQTELKCTIRGARQQELKVKWSKLRSSANLVVQSESDPLLVREDVSDQACLQSDGTHHTSVLPVCLTVNEDLTKYQCVVLCRGKIINRNTTVQVKVEPSFLQISSIPQIPKVERLLVLCCRVENFYPQDIDLEWSRNDGEQVCTVTHFGPFSDHNRLFSVWSKIELVMAREDESAVYTCRVYHSSFPAPGYKDILYHINTQGTPPNVMFIDCEPLYPLLNEECTLHLCVKDFCPEDVSVTWTKDGETVSCFNTPPSLNINGLYSMFSFLKLTPNKDDQGSKFRCQVVHSAQKEPEERLFTLPASHNLHLIFDGC
;
A
#
# COMPACT_ATOMS: atom_id res chain seq x y z
N MET A 1 -60.89 -0.86 115.95
CA MET A 1 -61.85 -0.09 116.75
C MET A 1 -62.97 0.36 115.83
N ALA A 2 -64.23 0.27 116.27
CA ALA A 2 -65.37 0.72 115.47
C ALA A 2 -65.41 2.25 115.44
N ILE A 3 -65.61 2.83 114.26
CA ILE A 3 -65.63 4.26 114.01
C ILE A 3 -67.09 4.72 114.00
N HIS A 4 -67.43 5.72 114.82
CA HIS A 4 -68.78 6.28 114.85
C HIS A 4 -69.03 7.14 113.61
N ASN A 5 -70.10 6.85 112.90
CA ASN A 5 -70.50 7.56 111.70
C ASN A 5 -71.44 8.73 112.05
N PRO A 6 -71.51 9.79 111.23
CA PRO A 6 -72.38 10.94 111.46
C PRO A 6 -73.89 10.62 111.47
N ASP A 7 -74.28 9.48 110.90
CA ASP A 7 -75.66 8.99 110.83
C ASP A 7 -76.09 8.17 112.06
N GLY A 8 -75.24 8.09 113.08
CA GLY A 8 -75.49 7.35 114.32
C GLY A 8 -75.16 5.85 114.26
N THR A 9 -74.60 5.35 113.15
CA THR A 9 -74.13 3.96 113.02
C THR A 9 -72.64 3.81 113.31
N TYR A 10 -72.12 2.58 113.36
CA TYR A 10 -70.69 2.30 113.56
C TYR A 10 -70.12 1.51 112.39
N SER A 11 -68.96 1.93 111.88
CA SER A 11 -68.20 1.24 110.84
C SER A 11 -67.02 0.47 111.43
N ILE A 12 -66.85 -0.79 111.06
CA ILE A 12 -65.64 -1.57 111.35
C ILE A 12 -64.99 -2.00 110.04
N ARG A 13 -63.66 -1.88 109.94
CA ARG A 13 -62.88 -2.33 108.78
C ARG A 13 -61.84 -3.34 109.24
N SER A 14 -61.79 -4.48 108.54
CA SER A 14 -60.71 -5.47 108.64
C SER A 14 -59.92 -5.47 107.34
N GLY A 15 -58.60 -5.48 107.43
CA GLY A 15 -57.69 -5.51 106.28
C GLY A 15 -56.82 -6.75 106.32
N LEU A 16 -56.69 -7.44 105.19
CA LEU A 16 -55.80 -8.58 105.00
C LEU A 16 -54.74 -8.21 103.96
N THR A 17 -53.46 -8.28 104.34
CA THR A 17 -52.34 -8.10 103.42
C THR A 17 -51.83 -9.46 102.99
N LEU A 18 -51.83 -9.73 101.68
CA LEU A 18 -51.35 -11.00 101.12
C LEU A 18 -49.99 -10.81 100.46
N HIS A 19 -49.06 -11.72 100.73
CA HIS A 19 -47.77 -11.75 100.08
C HIS A 19 -47.89 -12.37 98.68
N SER A 20 -47.21 -11.80 97.68
CA SER A 20 -47.32 -12.19 96.27
C SER A 20 -46.94 -13.65 95.99
N SER A 21 -46.20 -14.31 96.88
CA SER A 21 -45.87 -15.73 96.80
C SER A 21 -47.04 -16.67 97.13
N ALA A 22 -48.07 -16.20 97.84
CA ALA A 22 -49.24 -17.00 98.21
C ALA A 22 -50.27 -17.16 97.07
N VAL A 23 -50.05 -16.46 95.95
CA VAL A 23 -50.95 -16.41 94.78
C VAL A 23 -50.23 -16.88 93.51
N LYS A 24 -49.13 -17.65 93.66
CA LYS A 24 -48.45 -18.28 92.53
C LYS A 24 -49.23 -19.52 92.09
N ASP A 25 -49.73 -19.46 90.87
CA ASP A 25 -50.28 -20.55 90.07
C ASP A 25 -51.62 -21.17 90.50
N ALA A 26 -52.41 -20.51 91.36
CA ALA A 26 -53.80 -20.91 91.64
C ALA A 26 -54.73 -19.73 91.96
N GLU A 27 -56.02 -19.89 91.64
CA GLU A 27 -57.09 -18.95 91.97
C GLU A 27 -57.33 -18.95 93.50
N VAL A 28 -57.09 -17.81 94.16
CA VAL A 28 -57.26 -17.68 95.61
C VAL A 28 -58.63 -17.08 95.92
N HIS A 29 -59.40 -17.80 96.75
CA HIS A 29 -60.72 -17.39 97.24
C HIS A 29 -60.61 -16.87 98.67
N ILE A 30 -60.97 -15.59 98.90
CA ILE A 30 -60.95 -14.96 100.22
C ILE A 30 -62.40 -14.76 100.67
N ILE A 31 -62.73 -15.20 101.89
CA ILE A 31 -64.06 -15.02 102.49
C ILE A 31 -63.94 -14.12 103.72
N CYS A 32 -64.72 -13.03 103.74
CA CYS A 32 -64.91 -12.18 104.90
C CYS A 32 -66.22 -12.58 105.60
N GLN A 33 -66.11 -13.05 106.84
CA GLN A 33 -67.24 -13.48 107.67
C GLN A 33 -67.47 -12.48 108.80
N VAL A 34 -68.71 -11.97 108.92
CA VAL A 34 -69.13 -11.01 109.93
C VAL A 34 -70.18 -11.63 110.85
N GLU A 35 -69.88 -11.66 112.15
CA GLU A 35 -70.78 -12.14 113.20
C GLU A 35 -71.26 -10.97 114.05
N HIS A 36 -72.57 -10.84 114.20
CA HIS A 36 -73.20 -9.81 115.02
C HIS A 36 -74.51 -10.35 115.60
N GLN A 37 -74.83 -9.95 116.83
CA GLN A 37 -75.98 -10.45 117.60
C GLN A 37 -77.35 -10.26 116.92
N THR A 38 -77.47 -9.30 115.98
CA THR A 38 -78.70 -9.11 115.18
C THR A 38 -78.81 -10.03 113.98
N TYR A 39 -77.77 -10.78 113.62
CA TYR A 39 -77.81 -11.76 112.54
C TYR A 39 -78.04 -13.16 113.11
N SER A 40 -79.04 -13.88 112.58
CA SER A 40 -79.32 -15.27 112.95
C SER A 40 -78.32 -16.28 112.36
N ARG A 41 -77.49 -15.86 111.40
CA ARG A 41 -76.36 -16.62 110.82
C ARG A 41 -75.21 -15.66 110.43
N PRO A 42 -73.95 -16.11 110.44
CA PRO A 42 -72.81 -15.29 110.02
C PRO A 42 -72.97 -14.80 108.57
N TYR A 43 -72.68 -13.52 108.33
CA TYR A 43 -72.77 -12.91 107.00
C TYR A 43 -71.43 -13.02 106.27
N ASN A 44 -71.42 -13.69 105.11
CA ASN A 44 -70.21 -14.00 104.35
C ASN A 44 -70.16 -13.29 102.99
N ARG A 45 -69.02 -12.69 102.66
CA ARG A 45 -68.71 -12.11 101.33
C ARG A 45 -67.39 -12.69 100.81
N SER A 46 -67.39 -13.21 99.57
CA SER A 46 -66.20 -13.80 98.95
C SER A 46 -65.68 -13.00 97.75
N VAL A 47 -64.35 -13.01 97.55
CA VAL A 47 -63.65 -12.42 96.39
C VAL A 47 -62.66 -13.43 95.80
N LYS A 48 -62.52 -13.42 94.46
CA LYS A 48 -61.56 -14.23 93.68
C LYS A 48 -60.43 -13.36 93.15
N LEU A 49 -59.18 -13.83 93.24
CA LEU A 49 -57.98 -13.15 92.74
C LEU A 49 -57.22 -14.03 91.73
N THR A 50 -56.87 -13.48 90.56
CA THR A 50 -56.06 -14.12 89.50
C THR A 50 -54.98 -13.17 88.97
N VAL A 51 -53.77 -13.69 88.70
CA VAL A 51 -52.62 -12.92 88.18
C VAL A 51 -52.31 -13.37 86.74
N GLN A 52 -52.19 -12.44 85.78
CA GLN A 52 -51.85 -12.70 84.37
C GLN A 52 -50.45 -12.14 84.03
N ALA A 53 -49.61 -12.92 83.31
CA ALA A 53 -48.30 -12.49 82.81
C ALA A 53 -48.31 -12.26 81.27
N PRO A 54 -47.46 -11.38 80.69
CA PRO A 54 -47.53 -10.99 79.27
C PRO A 54 -46.66 -11.87 78.35
N SER A 55 -47.10 -12.06 77.09
CA SER A 55 -46.47 -12.85 76.02
C SER A 55 -45.57 -12.03 75.06
N GLN A 56 -44.43 -12.59 74.60
CA GLN A 56 -43.54 -12.02 73.56
C GLN A 56 -43.54 -12.85 72.24
N PRO A 57 -43.27 -12.24 71.06
CA PRO A 57 -43.23 -12.92 69.76
C PRO A 57 -41.82 -13.44 69.38
N VAL A 58 -41.75 -14.58 68.67
CA VAL A 58 -40.52 -15.30 68.30
C VAL A 58 -40.21 -15.15 66.80
N TYR A 59 -39.04 -14.59 66.44
CA TYR A 59 -38.41 -14.75 65.11
C TYR A 59 -37.14 -15.63 65.28
N SER A 60 -36.97 -16.66 64.46
CA SER A 60 -35.86 -17.63 64.55
C SER A 60 -34.55 -17.09 63.95
N ALA A 61 -33.43 -17.22 64.64
CA ALA A 61 -32.11 -16.74 64.19
C ALA A 61 -31.67 -17.31 62.82
N VAL A 62 -32.14 -18.52 62.46
CA VAL A 62 -31.77 -19.18 61.19
C VAL A 62 -32.35 -18.46 59.97
N THR A 63 -33.58 -17.95 60.05
CA THR A 63 -34.18 -17.20 58.94
C THR A 63 -33.51 -15.84 58.76
N LEU A 64 -33.04 -15.21 59.85
CA LEU A 64 -32.26 -13.99 59.77
C LEU A 64 -30.90 -14.21 59.08
N ILE A 65 -30.19 -15.30 59.40
CA ILE A 65 -28.90 -15.63 58.80
C ILE A 65 -29.05 -16.00 57.32
N ALA A 66 -30.06 -16.79 56.95
CA ALA A 66 -30.29 -17.16 55.55
C ALA A 66 -30.64 -15.94 54.68
N VAL A 67 -31.51 -15.05 55.17
CA VAL A 67 -31.89 -13.83 54.45
C VAL A 67 -30.69 -12.89 54.31
N THR A 68 -29.91 -12.69 55.37
CA THR A 68 -28.70 -11.83 55.33
C THR A 68 -27.60 -12.39 54.43
N SER A 69 -27.42 -13.71 54.37
CA SER A 69 -26.45 -14.35 53.48
C SER A 69 -26.83 -14.21 52.01
N VAL A 70 -28.11 -14.41 51.68
CA VAL A 70 -28.60 -14.29 50.30
C VAL A 70 -28.57 -12.83 49.83
N THR A 71 -28.97 -11.88 50.68
CA THR A 71 -28.91 -10.45 50.34
C THR A 71 -27.48 -9.97 50.17
N SER A 72 -26.54 -10.44 51.00
CA SER A 72 -25.11 -10.13 50.86
C SER A 72 -24.54 -10.67 49.54
N LEU A 73 -24.89 -11.90 49.16
CA LEU A 73 -24.43 -12.49 47.89
C LEU A 73 -24.98 -11.71 46.67
N LEU A 74 -26.27 -11.35 46.71
CA LEU A 74 -26.89 -10.55 45.65
C LEU A 74 -26.23 -9.16 45.53
N LEU A 75 -25.96 -8.48 46.64
CA LEU A 75 -25.24 -7.20 46.64
C LEU A 75 -23.84 -7.33 46.04
N VAL A 76 -23.09 -8.37 46.41
CA VAL A 76 -21.75 -8.62 45.86
C VAL A 76 -21.82 -8.87 44.35
N THR A 77 -22.76 -9.69 43.87
CA THR A 77 -22.92 -9.92 42.43
C THR A 77 -23.36 -8.67 41.67
N ALA A 78 -24.22 -7.84 42.24
CA ALA A 78 -24.64 -6.57 41.66
C ALA A 78 -23.49 -5.56 41.59
N VAL A 79 -22.65 -5.49 42.63
CA VAL A 79 -21.44 -4.64 42.65
C VAL A 79 -20.42 -5.15 41.63
N ILE A 80 -20.14 -6.46 41.58
CA ILE A 80 -19.23 -7.05 40.58
C ILE A 80 -19.77 -6.83 39.17
N GLY A 81 -21.06 -7.08 38.94
CA GLY A 81 -21.73 -6.82 37.66
C GLY A 81 -21.66 -5.35 37.27
N GLY A 82 -21.93 -4.44 38.21
CA GLY A 82 -21.79 -2.99 38.04
C GLY A 82 -20.36 -2.57 37.71
N VAL A 83 -19.36 -3.12 38.41
CA VAL A 83 -17.93 -2.88 38.15
C VAL A 83 -17.51 -3.45 36.79
N LEU A 84 -18.00 -4.61 36.38
CA LEU A 84 -17.72 -5.18 35.05
C LEU A 84 -18.37 -4.36 33.94
N ILE A 85 -19.61 -3.91 34.12
CA ILE A 85 -20.28 -3.01 33.16
C ILE A 85 -19.56 -1.67 33.10
N PHE A 86 -19.18 -1.11 34.25
CA PHE A 86 -18.38 0.12 34.35
C PHE A 86 -17.02 -0.06 33.66
N TYR A 87 -16.32 -1.17 33.90
CA TYR A 87 -15.05 -1.48 33.25
C TYR A 87 -15.21 -1.67 31.73
N ARG A 88 -16.25 -2.36 31.25
CA ARG A 88 -16.51 -2.48 29.80
C ARG A 88 -16.91 -1.16 29.15
N TYR A 89 -17.56 -0.27 29.89
CA TYR A 89 -18.00 1.03 29.40
C TYR A 89 -16.85 2.05 29.38
N PHE A 90 -16.06 2.12 30.45
CA PHE A 90 -14.99 3.11 30.65
C PHE A 90 -13.59 2.62 30.24
N CYS A 91 -13.29 1.32 30.36
CA CYS A 91 -12.00 0.73 30.00
C CYS A 91 -12.07 -0.02 28.65
N LYS A 92 -12.63 0.63 27.61
CA LYS A 92 -12.47 0.12 26.23
C LYS A 92 -10.99 0.16 25.85
N ALA A 93 -10.46 -0.96 25.33
CA ALA A 93 -9.09 -1.04 24.84
C ALA A 93 -8.80 0.11 23.84
N PRO A 94 -7.59 0.69 23.86
CA PRO A 94 -7.18 1.68 22.86
C PRO A 94 -7.23 1.06 21.46
N PRO A 95 -7.51 1.85 20.41
CA PRO A 95 -7.52 1.32 19.06
C PRO A 95 -6.12 0.86 18.67
N SER A 96 -6.07 -0.23 17.90
CA SER A 96 -4.83 -0.72 17.31
C SER A 96 -4.60 0.00 15.99
N VAL A 97 -3.43 0.61 15.82
CA VAL A 97 -3.03 1.33 14.60
C VAL A 97 -1.78 0.66 14.04
N SER A 98 -1.85 0.19 12.79
CA SER A 98 -0.74 -0.44 12.09
C SER A 98 0.40 0.53 11.83
N GLU A 99 1.58 0.01 11.50
CA GLU A 99 2.56 0.83 10.78
C GLU A 99 2.00 1.26 9.42
N ILE A 100 2.54 2.34 8.85
CA ILE A 100 2.10 2.81 7.53
C ILE A 100 2.62 1.82 6.49
N SER A 101 1.70 1.12 5.83
CA SER A 101 2.04 0.21 4.74
C SER A 101 2.28 1.00 3.45
N GLN A 102 3.32 0.60 2.73
CA GLN A 102 3.69 1.12 1.41
C GLN A 102 3.96 -0.06 0.45
N PRO A 103 3.93 0.16 -0.88
CA PRO A 103 4.35 -0.86 -1.84
C PRO A 103 5.79 -1.34 -1.59
N SER A 104 6.13 -2.53 -2.08
CA SER A 104 7.50 -3.06 -2.02
C SER A 104 8.49 -2.21 -2.82
N ILE A 105 8.02 -1.61 -3.92
CA ILE A 105 8.75 -0.69 -4.78
C ILE A 105 7.86 0.51 -5.06
N THR A 106 8.36 1.70 -4.78
CA THR A 106 7.71 2.96 -5.12
C THR A 106 8.46 3.61 -6.28
N TYR A 107 7.81 3.69 -7.44
CA TYR A 107 8.42 4.31 -8.62
C TYR A 107 8.25 5.83 -8.59
N ALA A 108 9.28 6.56 -9.03
CA ALA A 108 9.18 8.01 -9.17
C ALA A 108 8.12 8.38 -10.23
N GLN A 109 7.39 9.47 -10.00
CA GLN A 109 6.32 9.98 -10.87
C GLN A 109 5.16 9.01 -11.11
N VAL A 110 5.06 7.94 -10.30
CA VAL A 110 3.93 7.00 -10.31
C VAL A 110 3.11 7.20 -9.05
N GLN A 111 1.80 7.31 -9.20
CA GLN A 111 0.89 7.43 -8.06
C GLN A 111 0.87 6.12 -7.26
N THR A 112 1.17 6.21 -5.97
CA THR A 112 1.16 5.09 -5.03
C THR A 112 0.38 5.44 -3.77
N GLU A 113 0.01 4.43 -2.97
CA GLU A 113 -0.84 4.61 -1.80
C GLU A 113 -0.10 4.26 -0.51
N LEU A 114 -0.07 5.19 0.43
CA LEU A 114 0.29 4.94 1.81
C LEU A 114 -0.97 4.61 2.60
N LYS A 115 -0.97 3.51 3.36
CA LYS A 115 -2.16 3.07 4.12
C LYS A 115 -1.87 2.94 5.61
N CYS A 116 -2.79 3.43 6.42
CA CYS A 116 -2.77 3.30 7.88
C CYS A 116 -4.06 2.62 8.33
N THR A 117 -3.94 1.40 8.85
CA THR A 117 -5.09 0.59 9.28
C THR A 117 -5.34 0.74 10.78
N ILE A 118 -6.59 1.02 11.13
CA ILE A 118 -7.07 1.30 12.47
C ILE A 118 -8.16 0.28 12.81
N ARG A 119 -8.02 -0.40 13.95
CA ARG A 119 -8.95 -1.44 14.43
C ARG A 119 -9.44 -1.13 15.84
N GLY A 120 -10.70 -1.46 16.13
CA GLY A 120 -11.28 -1.33 17.49
C GLY A 120 -11.78 0.09 17.85
N ALA A 121 -11.97 0.95 16.85
CA ALA A 121 -12.61 2.26 16.98
C ALA A 121 -13.92 2.30 16.18
N ARG A 122 -14.79 3.26 16.51
CA ARG A 122 -15.94 3.63 15.66
C ARG A 122 -15.55 4.84 14.82
N GLN A 123 -16.03 4.91 13.59
CA GLN A 123 -15.69 6.01 12.66
C GLN A 123 -15.96 7.41 13.22
N GLN A 124 -17.07 7.62 13.94
CA GLN A 124 -17.43 8.92 14.55
C GLN A 124 -16.44 9.38 15.63
N GLU A 125 -15.66 8.45 16.20
CA GLU A 125 -14.69 8.72 17.26
C GLU A 125 -13.27 8.93 16.70
N LEU A 126 -13.10 8.83 15.38
CA LEU A 126 -11.80 8.89 14.70
C LEU A 126 -11.58 10.22 13.99
N LYS A 127 -10.40 10.80 14.21
CA LYS A 127 -9.87 11.87 13.38
C LYS A 127 -8.45 11.49 12.95
N VAL A 128 -8.25 11.33 11.66
CA VAL A 128 -6.95 10.98 11.07
C VAL A 128 -6.38 12.23 10.40
N LYS A 129 -5.10 12.51 10.64
CA LYS A 129 -4.36 13.57 9.97
C LYS A 129 -3.10 13.02 9.34
N TRP A 130 -2.76 13.51 8.16
CA TRP A 130 -1.52 13.19 7.48
C TRP A 130 -0.64 14.41 7.36
N SER A 131 0.66 14.21 7.53
CA SER A 131 1.64 15.27 7.33
C SER A 131 2.89 14.79 6.63
N LYS A 132 3.40 15.60 5.71
CA LYS A 132 4.69 15.44 5.05
C LYS A 132 5.74 16.20 5.86
N LEU A 133 6.80 15.52 6.25
CA LEU A 133 7.89 16.05 7.08
C LEU A 133 9.07 16.35 6.16
N ARG A 134 9.38 17.63 5.95
CA ARG A 134 10.54 18.08 5.17
C ARG A 134 11.69 18.44 6.11
N SER A 135 12.91 18.03 5.74
CA SER A 135 14.13 18.51 6.40
C SER A 135 14.45 19.93 5.90
N SER A 136 14.71 20.87 6.81
CA SER A 136 15.03 22.27 6.49
C SER A 136 16.35 22.45 5.72
N ALA A 137 17.16 21.39 5.55
CA ALA A 137 18.43 21.45 4.83
C ALA A 137 18.32 21.84 3.33
N ASN A 138 17.12 21.73 2.72
CA ASN A 138 16.89 22.16 1.33
C ASN A 138 16.45 23.64 1.21
N LEU A 139 16.38 24.38 2.32
CA LEU A 139 16.15 25.82 2.35
C LEU A 139 17.43 26.51 2.85
N VAL A 140 18.45 26.62 2.01
CA VAL A 140 19.61 27.45 2.36
C VAL A 140 19.22 28.91 2.16
N VAL A 141 18.96 29.62 3.26
CA VAL A 141 19.64 30.88 3.66
C VAL A 141 19.43 31.11 5.18
N GLN A 142 20.55 31.08 5.91
CA GLN A 142 20.83 31.67 7.23
C GLN A 142 19.88 31.38 8.41
N SER A 143 20.27 30.44 9.27
CA SER A 143 20.55 30.71 10.70
C SER A 143 20.96 29.42 11.42
N GLU A 144 21.98 29.51 12.26
CA GLU A 144 22.38 28.47 13.22
C GLU A 144 21.28 28.31 14.27
N SER A 145 20.34 27.40 14.03
CA SER A 145 19.46 26.83 15.04
C SER A 145 19.05 25.43 14.59
N ASP A 146 18.79 24.53 15.54
CA ASP A 146 18.38 23.14 15.31
C ASP A 146 17.44 23.00 14.10
N PRO A 147 17.67 22.04 13.17
CA PRO A 147 16.91 21.96 11.93
C PRO A 147 15.42 21.75 12.22
N LEU A 148 14.64 22.83 12.09
CA LEU A 148 13.18 22.81 12.22
C LEU A 148 12.60 21.89 11.14
N LEU A 149 12.02 20.76 11.56
CA LEU A 149 11.24 19.90 10.67
C LEU A 149 9.97 20.65 10.23
N VAL A 150 9.93 21.08 8.97
CA VAL A 150 8.74 21.73 8.39
C VAL A 150 7.69 20.64 8.16
N ARG A 151 6.52 20.83 8.77
CA ARG A 151 5.38 19.91 8.69
C ARG A 151 4.32 20.50 7.77
N GLU A 152 4.11 19.85 6.64
CA GLU A 152 3.09 20.20 5.66
C GLU A 152 1.86 19.30 5.88
N ASP A 153 0.68 19.90 6.10
CA ASP A 153 -0.58 19.15 6.27
C ASP A 153 -1.07 18.69 4.89
N VAL A 154 -1.26 17.39 4.71
CA VAL A 154 -1.72 16.75 3.47
C VAL A 154 -2.97 15.90 3.73
N SER A 155 -3.69 16.20 4.80
CA SER A 155 -4.87 15.44 5.23
C SER A 155 -6.04 15.53 4.25
N ASP A 156 -6.09 16.59 3.43
CA ASP A 156 -7.09 16.83 2.39
C ASP A 156 -6.99 15.87 1.21
N GLN A 157 -5.80 15.34 0.95
CA GLN A 157 -5.54 14.34 -0.09
C GLN A 157 -5.90 12.92 0.36
N ALA A 158 -6.06 12.69 1.66
CA ALA A 158 -6.33 11.38 2.22
C ALA A 158 -7.82 11.05 2.24
N CYS A 159 -8.16 9.78 2.02
CA CYS A 159 -9.50 9.25 2.21
C CYS A 159 -9.53 8.25 3.37
N LEU A 160 -10.68 8.13 4.04
CA LEU A 160 -10.92 7.13 5.07
C LEU A 160 -11.91 6.09 4.56
N GLN A 161 -11.41 4.87 4.32
CA GLN A 161 -12.21 3.71 3.94
C GLN A 161 -12.62 2.97 5.21
N SER A 162 -13.89 2.55 5.32
CA SER A 162 -14.47 2.03 6.56
C SER A 162 -15.34 0.80 6.29
N ASP A 163 -15.03 -0.30 6.98
CA ASP A 163 -15.81 -1.55 6.97
C ASP A 163 -16.44 -1.80 8.36
N GLY A 164 -16.92 -0.72 8.99
CA GLY A 164 -17.55 -0.74 10.32
C GLY A 164 -16.58 -0.82 11.50
N THR A 165 -15.80 -1.92 11.61
CA THR A 165 -14.83 -2.15 12.70
C THR A 165 -13.37 -2.01 12.27
N HIS A 166 -13.14 -1.98 10.96
CA HIS A 166 -11.84 -1.80 10.34
C HIS A 166 -11.87 -0.52 9.52
N HIS A 167 -10.96 0.40 9.82
CA HIS A 167 -10.84 1.66 9.11
C HIS A 167 -9.45 1.74 8.50
N THR A 168 -9.34 2.11 7.24
CA THR A 168 -8.07 2.29 6.55
C THR A 168 -8.02 3.69 5.99
N SER A 169 -7.10 4.51 6.50
CA SER A 169 -6.81 5.81 5.89
C SER A 169 -5.79 5.61 4.78
N VAL A 170 -6.12 6.09 3.58
CA VAL A 170 -5.31 5.95 2.37
C VAL A 170 -4.89 7.34 1.90
N LEU A 171 -3.59 7.57 1.80
CA LEU A 171 -2.99 8.79 1.27
C LEU A 171 -2.33 8.46 -0.09
N PRO A 172 -2.88 8.94 -1.21
CA PRO A 172 -2.20 8.87 -2.50
C PRO A 172 -1.00 9.81 -2.51
N VAL A 173 0.14 9.34 -3.00
CA VAL A 173 1.39 10.11 -3.14
C VAL A 173 1.98 9.88 -4.53
N CYS A 174 2.55 10.95 -5.10
CA CYS A 174 3.31 10.90 -6.35
C CYS A 174 4.59 11.69 -6.11
N LEU A 175 5.72 11.00 -6.00
CA LEU A 175 7.00 11.57 -5.57
C LEU A 175 7.98 11.60 -6.75
N THR A 176 8.79 12.65 -6.80
CA THR A 176 9.93 12.75 -7.72
C THR A 176 11.23 12.24 -7.08
N VAL A 177 12.28 12.03 -7.86
CA VAL A 177 13.63 11.67 -7.36
C VAL A 177 14.17 12.70 -6.35
N ASN A 178 13.81 13.98 -6.52
CA ASN A 178 14.19 15.04 -5.59
C ASN A 178 13.51 14.94 -4.22
N GLU A 179 12.44 14.16 -4.13
CA GLU A 179 11.68 13.90 -2.92
C GLU A 179 11.97 12.50 -2.35
N ASP A 180 13.09 11.88 -2.76
CA ASP A 180 13.55 10.64 -2.14
C ASP A 180 13.78 10.82 -0.64
N LEU A 181 13.53 9.75 0.11
CA LEU A 181 13.55 9.72 1.57
C LEU A 181 12.56 10.70 2.23
N THR A 182 11.48 11.06 1.53
CA THR A 182 10.40 11.86 2.12
C THR A 182 9.75 11.10 3.27
N LYS A 183 9.62 11.78 4.42
CA LYS A 183 8.97 11.24 5.61
C LYS A 183 7.50 11.63 5.66
N TYR A 184 6.65 10.64 5.90
CA TYR A 184 5.22 10.85 6.12
C TYR A 184 4.85 10.44 7.54
N GLN A 185 3.94 11.20 8.15
CA GLN A 185 3.37 10.90 9.45
C GLN A 185 1.85 10.84 9.38
N CYS A 186 1.29 9.75 9.88
CA CYS A 186 -0.13 9.58 10.15
C CYS A 186 -0.38 9.76 11.65
N VAL A 187 -1.29 10.67 12.00
CA VAL A 187 -1.71 10.97 13.36
C VAL A 187 -3.16 10.55 13.51
N VAL A 188 -3.42 9.56 14.37
CA VAL A 188 -4.76 9.06 14.68
C VAL A 188 -5.19 9.55 16.04
N LEU A 189 -6.25 10.36 16.09
CA LEU A 189 -6.89 10.80 17.32
C LEU A 189 -8.15 9.97 17.56
N CYS A 190 -8.23 9.31 18.71
CA CYS A 190 -9.38 8.52 19.11
C CYS A 190 -9.62 8.64 20.62
N ARG A 191 -10.82 9.11 21.02
CA ARG A 191 -11.23 9.27 22.43
C ARG A 191 -10.19 10.03 23.28
N GLY A 192 -9.61 11.11 22.72
CA GLY A 192 -8.57 11.91 23.39
C GLY A 192 -7.17 11.30 23.41
N LYS A 193 -6.97 10.08 22.88
CA LYS A 193 -5.64 9.47 22.69
C LYS A 193 -5.11 9.82 21.30
N ILE A 194 -3.80 10.12 21.23
CA ILE A 194 -3.08 10.42 20.00
C ILE A 194 -2.10 9.28 19.72
N ILE A 195 -2.16 8.72 18.51
CA ILE A 195 -1.24 7.67 18.06
C ILE A 195 -0.56 8.17 16.77
N ASN A 196 0.77 8.22 16.78
CA ASN A 196 1.57 8.68 15.65
C ASN A 196 2.26 7.49 14.99
N ARG A 197 2.23 7.45 13.67
CA ARG A 197 2.96 6.48 12.84
C ARG A 197 3.74 7.21 11.77
N ASN A 198 4.97 6.79 11.53
CA ASN A 198 5.88 7.47 10.62
C ASN A 198 6.38 6.45 9.60
N THR A 199 6.57 6.86 8.36
CA THR A 199 7.29 6.08 7.36
C THR A 199 8.20 6.97 6.54
N THR A 200 9.23 6.38 5.92
CA THR A 200 10.10 7.04 4.95
C THR A 200 9.89 6.34 3.62
N VAL A 201 9.52 7.11 2.61
CA VAL A 201 9.29 6.59 1.25
C VAL A 201 10.59 6.73 0.46
N GLN A 202 11.07 5.61 -0.06
CA GLN A 202 12.20 5.55 -0.99
C GLN A 202 11.66 5.41 -2.41
N VAL A 203 12.01 6.35 -3.28
CA VAL A 203 11.64 6.30 -4.69
C VAL A 203 12.70 5.59 -5.51
N LYS A 204 12.26 4.90 -6.55
CA LYS A 204 13.12 4.16 -7.46
C LYS A 204 12.79 4.50 -8.91
N VAL A 205 13.80 4.47 -9.77
CA VAL A 205 13.68 4.63 -11.22
C VAL A 205 14.37 3.44 -11.86
N GLU A 206 13.61 2.74 -12.69
CA GLU A 206 14.15 1.66 -13.49
C GLU A 206 15.04 2.20 -14.61
N PRO A 207 16.19 1.58 -14.93
CA PRO A 207 16.99 1.98 -16.07
C PRO A 207 16.16 2.05 -17.35
N SER A 208 16.24 3.17 -18.07
CA SER A 208 15.50 3.36 -19.33
C SER A 208 16.22 2.78 -20.54
N PHE A 209 17.52 2.47 -20.40
CA PHE A 209 18.32 1.86 -21.45
C PHE A 209 19.20 0.75 -20.87
N LEU A 210 19.17 -0.43 -21.51
CA LEU A 210 19.88 -1.65 -21.13
C LEU A 210 20.31 -2.37 -22.42
N GLN A 211 21.57 -2.27 -22.82
CA GLN A 211 22.06 -2.91 -24.06
C GLN A 211 23.54 -3.28 -23.98
N ILE A 212 23.90 -4.43 -24.57
CA ILE A 212 25.28 -4.79 -24.84
C ILE A 212 25.62 -4.48 -26.31
N SER A 213 26.77 -3.84 -26.54
CA SER A 213 27.34 -3.62 -27.87
C SER A 213 28.72 -4.26 -27.99
N SER A 214 29.15 -4.55 -29.22
CA SER A 214 30.48 -5.11 -29.52
C SER A 214 31.35 -4.13 -30.32
N ILE A 215 32.66 -4.22 -30.07
CA ILE A 215 33.67 -3.52 -30.86
C ILE A 215 34.78 -4.54 -31.17
N PRO A 216 35.01 -4.90 -32.46
CA PRO A 216 34.24 -4.50 -33.64
C PRO A 216 32.83 -5.11 -33.68
N GLN A 217 31.91 -4.48 -34.42
CA GLN A 217 30.50 -4.95 -34.58
C GLN A 217 30.38 -6.33 -35.23
N ILE A 218 31.36 -6.68 -36.08
CA ILE A 218 31.52 -8.01 -36.65
C ILE A 218 32.83 -8.59 -36.10
N PRO A 219 32.75 -9.34 -34.99
CA PRO A 219 33.92 -9.96 -34.38
C PRO A 219 34.55 -10.98 -35.33
N LYS A 220 35.85 -11.20 -35.13
CA LYS A 220 36.61 -12.23 -35.84
C LYS A 220 37.32 -13.11 -34.83
N VAL A 221 37.39 -14.40 -35.12
CA VAL A 221 38.13 -15.37 -34.33
C VAL A 221 39.60 -14.95 -34.25
N GLU A 222 40.23 -15.20 -33.10
CA GLU A 222 41.61 -14.88 -32.77
C GLU A 222 41.93 -13.37 -32.76
N ARG A 223 40.89 -12.52 -32.74
CA ARG A 223 41.01 -11.07 -32.61
C ARG A 223 40.39 -10.58 -31.31
N LEU A 224 40.83 -9.39 -30.89
CA LEU A 224 40.28 -8.70 -29.75
C LEU A 224 38.81 -8.37 -30.00
N LEU A 225 37.97 -8.74 -29.04
CA LEU A 225 36.58 -8.37 -28.93
C LEU A 225 36.38 -7.62 -27.61
N VAL A 226 35.74 -6.46 -27.71
CA VAL A 226 35.27 -5.69 -26.58
C VAL A 226 33.75 -5.78 -26.54
N LEU A 227 33.18 -6.19 -25.41
CA LEU A 227 31.75 -6.06 -25.15
C LEU A 227 31.51 -4.97 -24.11
N CYS A 228 30.52 -4.12 -24.36
CA CYS A 228 30.16 -3.00 -23.49
C CYS A 228 28.67 -3.05 -23.15
N CYS A 229 28.35 -3.24 -21.88
CA CYS A 229 27.01 -3.20 -21.31
C CYS A 229 26.73 -1.77 -20.82
N ARG A 230 25.71 -1.13 -21.40
CA ARG A 230 25.26 0.21 -21.01
C ARG A 230 23.96 0.16 -20.24
N VAL A 231 23.93 0.83 -19.10
CA VAL A 231 22.75 0.95 -18.21
C VAL A 231 22.54 2.43 -17.90
N GLU A 232 21.40 3.01 -18.27
CA GLU A 232 21.20 4.46 -18.20
C GLU A 232 19.92 4.88 -17.48
N ASN A 233 19.98 6.05 -16.86
CA ASN A 233 18.88 6.78 -16.24
C ASN A 233 18.15 6.02 -15.11
N PHE A 234 18.89 5.44 -14.17
CA PHE A 234 18.34 4.71 -13.02
C PHE A 234 18.49 5.45 -11.70
N TYR A 235 17.74 5.02 -10.68
CA TYR A 235 17.84 5.55 -9.32
C TYR A 235 17.34 4.49 -8.31
N PRO A 236 17.99 4.26 -7.16
CA PRO A 236 19.15 4.98 -6.59
C PRO A 236 20.50 4.63 -7.25
N GLN A 237 21.60 5.20 -6.76
CA GLN A 237 22.95 4.98 -7.31
C GLN A 237 23.44 3.53 -7.20
N ASP A 238 23.01 2.81 -6.14
CA ASP A 238 23.50 1.47 -5.83
C ASP A 238 23.04 0.45 -6.89
N ILE A 239 24.00 -0.07 -7.65
CA ILE A 239 23.80 -0.99 -8.77
C ILE A 239 24.98 -1.94 -8.86
N ASP A 240 24.71 -3.18 -9.24
CA ASP A 240 25.75 -4.19 -9.45
C ASP A 240 25.58 -4.85 -10.82
N LEU A 241 26.70 -5.19 -11.45
CA LEU A 241 26.74 -5.74 -12.81
C LEU A 241 27.69 -6.94 -12.85
N GLU A 242 27.15 -8.09 -13.23
CA GLU A 242 27.91 -9.34 -13.36
C GLU A 242 27.92 -9.81 -14.82
N TRP A 243 29.07 -10.31 -15.27
CA TRP A 243 29.19 -10.91 -16.59
C TRP A 243 29.35 -12.42 -16.50
N SER A 244 28.59 -13.12 -17.34
CA SER A 244 28.73 -14.56 -17.53
C SER A 244 28.67 -14.93 -19.01
N ARG A 245 29.36 -16.01 -19.37
CA ARG A 245 29.30 -16.65 -20.68
C ARG A 245 28.47 -17.93 -20.59
N ASN A 246 27.66 -18.19 -21.62
CA ASN A 246 26.85 -19.39 -21.79
C ASN A 246 25.99 -19.75 -20.56
N ASP A 247 25.50 -18.74 -19.84
CA ASP A 247 24.65 -18.88 -18.65
C ASP A 247 25.31 -19.63 -17.47
N GLY A 248 26.55 -19.25 -17.12
CA GLY A 248 27.16 -19.69 -15.85
C GLY A 248 28.67 -19.53 -15.72
N GLU A 249 29.40 -19.40 -16.83
CA GLU A 249 30.86 -19.20 -16.78
C GLU A 249 31.17 -17.74 -16.43
N GLN A 250 31.62 -17.49 -15.21
CA GLN A 250 31.90 -16.12 -14.75
C GLN A 250 33.07 -15.51 -15.52
N VAL A 251 32.89 -14.27 -15.99
CA VAL A 251 33.94 -13.47 -16.62
C VAL A 251 34.60 -12.59 -15.56
N CYS A 252 35.89 -12.81 -15.29
CA CYS A 252 36.59 -12.11 -14.20
C CYS A 252 37.20 -10.76 -14.61
N THR A 253 37.55 -10.57 -15.89
CA THR A 253 38.19 -9.33 -16.37
C THR A 253 37.12 -8.31 -16.78
N VAL A 254 36.49 -7.71 -15.77
CA VAL A 254 35.43 -6.71 -15.94
C VAL A 254 35.93 -5.33 -15.50
N THR A 255 35.63 -4.31 -16.29
CA THR A 255 35.89 -2.91 -15.93
C THR A 255 34.59 -2.12 -15.91
N HIS A 256 34.30 -1.46 -14.79
CA HIS A 256 33.11 -0.61 -14.65
C HIS A 256 33.50 0.87 -14.73
N PHE A 257 32.61 1.68 -15.31
CA PHE A 257 32.71 3.12 -15.43
C PHE A 257 31.44 3.74 -14.86
N GLY A 258 31.58 4.55 -13.81
CA GLY A 258 30.47 5.22 -13.12
C GLY A 258 30.11 4.53 -11.80
N PRO A 259 28.89 4.70 -11.28
CA PRO A 259 27.79 5.44 -11.90
C PRO A 259 28.04 6.96 -12.00
N PHE A 260 27.62 7.57 -13.09
CA PHE A 260 27.66 9.02 -13.32
C PHE A 260 26.26 9.60 -13.18
N SER A 261 26.10 10.67 -12.40
CA SER A 261 24.82 11.36 -12.27
C SER A 261 24.63 12.43 -13.35
N ASP A 262 23.42 12.53 -13.89
CA ASP A 262 23.00 13.65 -14.74
C ASP A 262 22.46 14.84 -13.92
N HIS A 263 22.02 15.90 -14.60
CA HIS A 263 21.41 17.09 -13.97
C HIS A 263 20.09 16.78 -13.25
N ASN A 264 19.44 15.66 -13.58
CA ASN A 264 18.17 15.22 -12.99
C ASN A 264 18.37 14.24 -11.82
N ARG A 265 19.62 14.04 -11.36
CA ARG A 265 20.02 13.07 -10.31
C ARG A 265 19.74 11.61 -10.68
N LEU A 266 19.58 11.31 -11.96
CA LEU A 266 19.56 9.94 -12.47
C LEU A 266 20.98 9.49 -12.74
N PHE A 267 21.23 8.19 -12.61
CA PHE A 267 22.55 7.60 -12.76
C PHE A 267 22.65 6.77 -14.04
N SER A 268 23.86 6.72 -14.61
CA SER A 268 24.21 5.86 -15.74
C SER A 268 25.56 5.19 -15.47
N VAL A 269 25.69 3.92 -15.85
CA VAL A 269 26.91 3.12 -15.65
C VAL A 269 27.20 2.29 -16.91
N TRP A 270 28.47 2.07 -17.17
CA TRP A 270 28.94 1.21 -18.26
C TRP A 270 29.84 0.12 -17.71
N SER A 271 29.70 -1.10 -18.20
CA SER A 271 30.58 -2.21 -17.86
C SER A 271 31.16 -2.81 -19.13
N LYS A 272 32.47 -3.06 -19.13
CA LYS A 272 33.23 -3.53 -20.28
C LYS A 272 33.95 -4.82 -19.93
N ILE A 273 33.94 -5.77 -20.86
CA ILE A 273 34.84 -6.92 -20.88
C ILE A 273 35.69 -6.90 -22.15
N GLU A 274 36.92 -7.40 -22.04
CA GLU A 274 37.86 -7.55 -23.14
C GLU A 274 38.31 -9.00 -23.22
N LEU A 275 38.18 -9.59 -24.40
CA LEU A 275 38.61 -10.97 -24.65
C LEU A 275 39.16 -11.13 -26.06
N VAL A 276 39.98 -12.16 -26.27
CA VAL A 276 40.32 -12.62 -27.62
C VAL A 276 39.30 -13.69 -28.00
N MET A 277 38.56 -13.48 -29.07
CA MET A 277 37.49 -14.39 -29.50
C MET A 277 38.06 -15.77 -29.86
N ALA A 278 37.69 -16.80 -29.11
CA ALA A 278 38.00 -18.18 -29.44
C ALA A 278 37.00 -18.74 -30.48
N ARG A 279 37.33 -19.86 -31.13
CA ARG A 279 36.43 -20.51 -32.11
C ARG A 279 35.11 -20.94 -31.48
N GLU A 280 35.15 -21.38 -30.23
CA GLU A 280 33.97 -21.72 -29.42
C GLU A 280 33.08 -20.51 -29.08
N ASP A 281 33.61 -19.28 -29.16
CA ASP A 281 32.83 -18.07 -28.92
C ASP A 281 31.91 -17.70 -30.08
N GLU A 282 32.09 -18.25 -31.28
CA GLU A 282 31.23 -17.94 -32.44
C GLU A 282 29.74 -18.19 -32.17
N SER A 283 29.43 -19.15 -31.29
CA SER A 283 28.08 -19.47 -30.85
C SER A 283 27.81 -19.10 -29.39
N ALA A 284 28.74 -18.40 -28.73
CA ALA A 284 28.60 -18.05 -27.32
C ALA A 284 27.58 -16.93 -27.11
N VAL A 285 26.95 -16.99 -25.93
CA VAL A 285 26.06 -15.94 -25.44
C VAL A 285 26.70 -15.30 -24.22
N TYR A 286 26.89 -13.99 -24.28
CA TYR A 286 27.37 -13.20 -23.17
C TYR A 286 26.18 -12.54 -22.46
N THR A 287 26.11 -12.71 -21.16
CA THR A 287 25.05 -12.15 -20.32
C THR A 287 25.65 -11.08 -19.40
N CYS A 288 25.10 -9.88 -19.42
CA CYS A 288 25.31 -8.84 -18.42
C CYS A 288 24.09 -8.84 -17.49
N ARG A 289 24.24 -9.37 -16.28
CA ARG A 289 23.21 -9.38 -15.25
C ARG A 289 23.31 -8.08 -14.45
N VAL A 290 22.23 -7.32 -14.42
CA VAL A 290 22.16 -6.03 -13.74
C VAL A 290 21.27 -6.18 -12.51
N TYR A 291 21.84 -6.02 -11.32
CA TYR A 291 21.11 -5.98 -10.05
C TYR A 291 20.81 -4.54 -9.69
N HIS A 292 19.54 -4.24 -9.45
CA HIS A 292 19.13 -2.92 -9.04
C HIS A 292 17.84 -2.98 -8.25
N SER A 293 17.75 -2.18 -7.19
CA SER A 293 16.64 -2.25 -6.24
C SER A 293 15.28 -1.84 -6.84
N SER A 294 15.26 -1.20 -8.01
CA SER A 294 14.01 -0.86 -8.74
C SER A 294 13.38 -2.06 -9.43
N PHE A 295 14.13 -3.15 -9.63
CA PHE A 295 13.61 -4.34 -10.28
C PHE A 295 12.76 -5.14 -9.29
N PRO A 296 11.57 -5.61 -9.70
CA PRO A 296 10.80 -6.55 -8.91
C PRO A 296 11.57 -7.87 -8.73
N ALA A 297 11.09 -8.74 -7.84
CA ALA A 297 11.69 -10.05 -7.63
C ALA A 297 11.92 -10.77 -8.99
N PRO A 298 13.14 -11.26 -9.27
CA PRO A 298 14.24 -11.55 -8.32
C PRO A 298 15.19 -10.39 -7.96
N GLY A 299 15.00 -9.19 -8.51
CA GLY A 299 15.84 -8.01 -8.22
C GLY A 299 16.96 -7.75 -9.24
N TYR A 300 16.91 -8.44 -10.39
CA TYR A 300 17.86 -8.25 -11.49
C TYR A 300 17.19 -8.38 -12.85
N LYS A 301 17.91 -7.93 -13.89
CA LYS A 301 17.60 -8.19 -15.31
C LYS A 301 18.84 -8.69 -16.04
N ASP A 302 18.64 -9.66 -16.93
CA ASP A 302 19.69 -10.19 -17.78
C ASP A 302 19.62 -9.54 -19.17
N ILE A 303 20.76 -8.99 -19.62
CA ILE A 303 20.95 -8.49 -20.97
C ILE A 303 21.79 -9.51 -21.72
N LEU A 304 21.27 -10.02 -22.82
CA LEU A 304 21.89 -11.09 -23.60
C LEU A 304 22.56 -10.50 -24.86
N TYR A 305 23.76 -10.97 -25.17
CA TYR A 305 24.46 -10.65 -26.40
C TYR A 305 24.90 -11.93 -27.10
N HIS A 306 24.31 -12.17 -28.26
CA HIS A 306 24.73 -13.23 -29.16
C HIS A 306 25.84 -12.72 -30.06
N ILE A 307 26.96 -13.45 -30.08
CA ILE A 307 28.03 -13.16 -31.04
C ILE A 307 27.48 -13.24 -32.46
N ASN A 308 27.72 -12.19 -33.25
CA ASN A 308 27.33 -12.13 -34.66
C ASN A 308 28.56 -11.90 -35.56
N THR A 309 29.11 -12.99 -36.09
CA THR A 309 30.25 -12.96 -37.03
C THR A 309 29.84 -12.75 -38.49
N GLN A 310 28.55 -12.86 -38.81
CA GLN A 310 28.03 -12.77 -40.17
C GLN A 310 27.50 -11.36 -40.51
N GLY A 311 27.30 -10.52 -39.50
CA GLY A 311 26.67 -9.22 -39.65
C GLY A 311 25.14 -9.29 -39.60
N THR A 312 24.50 -8.14 -39.70
CA THR A 312 23.04 -7.99 -39.62
C THR A 312 22.52 -7.61 -41.01
N PRO A 313 21.61 -8.39 -41.61
CA PRO A 313 21.02 -8.03 -42.90
C PRO A 313 20.14 -6.78 -42.77
N PRO A 314 20.03 -5.95 -43.82
CA PRO A 314 19.16 -4.79 -43.81
C PRO A 314 17.68 -5.15 -43.71
N ASN A 315 16.93 -4.29 -43.04
CA ASN A 315 15.49 -4.20 -43.16
C ASN A 315 15.16 -3.19 -44.28
N VAL A 316 14.76 -3.71 -45.44
CA VAL A 316 14.42 -2.88 -46.60
C VAL A 316 12.97 -2.40 -46.51
N MET A 317 12.74 -1.09 -46.36
CA MET A 317 11.39 -0.54 -46.28
C MET A 317 10.69 -0.52 -47.64
N PHE A 318 9.38 -0.23 -47.66
CA PHE A 318 8.65 -0.02 -48.92
C PHE A 318 9.20 1.19 -49.69
N ILE A 319 8.92 1.23 -50.99
CA ILE A 319 9.20 2.39 -51.84
C ILE A 319 8.06 3.38 -51.69
N ASP A 320 8.39 4.61 -51.31
CA ASP A 320 7.47 5.73 -51.20
C ASP A 320 7.70 6.72 -52.35
N CYS A 321 6.68 7.50 -52.69
CA CYS A 321 6.72 8.51 -53.76
C CYS A 321 6.43 9.90 -53.19
N GLU A 322 7.25 10.88 -53.55
CA GLU A 322 7.04 12.29 -53.22
C GLU A 322 6.92 13.12 -54.51
N PRO A 323 5.78 13.80 -54.73
CA PRO A 323 4.54 13.74 -53.95
C PRO A 323 3.85 12.37 -54.05
N LEU A 324 2.99 12.04 -53.07
CA LEU A 324 2.27 10.75 -53.00
C LEU A 324 1.46 10.45 -54.27
N TYR A 325 0.99 11.50 -54.93
CA TYR A 325 0.28 11.44 -56.21
C TYR A 325 1.11 12.19 -57.26
N PRO A 326 2.03 11.51 -57.96
CA PRO A 326 2.87 12.14 -58.96
C PRO A 326 2.04 12.59 -60.17
N LEU A 327 2.28 13.83 -60.62
CA LEU A 327 1.63 14.40 -61.79
C LEU A 327 2.46 14.18 -63.05
N LEU A 328 1.77 14.17 -64.19
CA LEU A 328 2.40 13.95 -65.48
C LEU A 328 3.28 15.16 -65.85
N ASN A 329 4.49 14.87 -66.34
CA ASN A 329 5.50 15.85 -66.72
C ASN A 329 5.98 16.76 -65.56
N GLU A 330 5.72 16.37 -64.32
CA GLU A 330 6.23 17.04 -63.11
C GLU A 330 7.27 16.14 -62.42
N GLU A 331 8.24 16.72 -61.73
CA GLU A 331 9.25 15.93 -61.00
C GLU A 331 8.60 15.21 -59.82
N CYS A 332 8.85 13.90 -59.71
CA CYS A 332 8.61 13.14 -58.49
C CYS A 332 9.86 12.34 -58.11
N THR A 333 9.93 11.97 -56.83
CA THR A 333 11.03 11.19 -56.28
C THR A 333 10.48 9.91 -55.66
N LEU A 334 10.91 8.77 -56.18
CA LEU A 334 10.77 7.51 -55.47
C LEU A 334 11.92 7.38 -54.48
N HIS A 335 11.63 6.96 -53.26
CA HIS A 335 12.66 6.75 -52.27
C HIS A 335 12.36 5.54 -51.40
N LEU A 336 13.41 4.96 -50.83
CA LEU A 336 13.28 3.90 -49.83
C LEU A 336 14.36 4.05 -48.77
N CYS A 337 14.01 3.59 -47.58
CA CYS A 337 14.92 3.51 -46.45
C CYS A 337 15.43 2.08 -46.29
N VAL A 338 16.74 1.90 -46.18
CA VAL A 338 17.40 0.64 -45.85
C VAL A 338 17.88 0.76 -44.42
N LYS A 339 17.33 -0.02 -43.49
CA LYS A 339 17.55 0.16 -42.05
C LYS A 339 18.37 -0.97 -41.44
N ASP A 340 19.11 -0.61 -40.39
CA ASP A 340 19.64 -1.51 -39.37
C ASP A 340 20.51 -2.67 -39.90
N PHE A 341 21.47 -2.36 -40.77
CA PHE A 341 22.40 -3.34 -41.35
C PHE A 341 23.84 -3.20 -40.82
N CYS A 342 24.61 -4.28 -40.92
CA CYS A 342 26.04 -4.32 -40.62
C CYS A 342 26.68 -5.49 -41.39
N PRO A 343 27.77 -5.33 -42.18
CA PRO A 343 28.66 -4.17 -42.24
C PRO A 343 28.08 -2.99 -43.01
N GLU A 344 28.78 -1.86 -43.02
CA GLU A 344 28.40 -0.61 -43.68
C GLU A 344 28.16 -0.74 -45.21
N ASP A 345 28.84 -1.68 -45.86
CA ASP A 345 28.77 -1.83 -47.31
C ASP A 345 27.43 -2.44 -47.76
N VAL A 346 26.60 -1.63 -48.45
CA VAL A 346 25.34 -2.04 -49.06
C VAL A 346 25.27 -1.53 -50.50
N SER A 347 24.70 -2.34 -51.40
CA SER A 347 24.45 -1.95 -52.79
C SER A 347 22.95 -1.85 -53.05
N VAL A 348 22.53 -0.76 -53.67
CA VAL A 348 21.14 -0.49 -54.03
C VAL A 348 21.06 -0.17 -55.51
N THR A 349 20.29 -0.96 -56.25
CA THR A 349 20.09 -0.80 -57.70
C THR A 349 18.62 -0.58 -58.00
N TRP A 350 18.32 0.34 -58.91
CA TRP A 350 16.97 0.60 -59.39
C TRP A 350 16.81 0.18 -60.84
N THR A 351 15.66 -0.42 -61.14
CA THR A 351 15.26 -0.76 -62.51
C THR A 351 13.86 -0.25 -62.78
N LYS A 352 13.63 0.20 -64.02
CA LYS A 352 12.32 0.54 -64.56
C LYS A 352 12.01 -0.44 -65.68
N ASP A 353 10.95 -1.23 -65.50
CA ASP A 353 10.50 -2.23 -66.48
C ASP A 353 11.62 -3.20 -66.95
N GLY A 354 12.61 -3.44 -66.08
CA GLY A 354 13.76 -4.31 -66.33
C GLY A 354 15.06 -3.59 -66.73
N GLU A 355 15.01 -2.31 -67.10
CA GLU A 355 16.20 -1.53 -67.46
C GLU A 355 16.76 -0.76 -66.26
N THR A 356 18.08 -0.75 -66.10
CA THR A 356 18.74 -0.08 -64.96
C THR A 356 18.66 1.44 -65.11
N VAL A 357 18.27 2.12 -64.04
CA VAL A 357 18.15 3.58 -63.98
C VAL A 357 19.08 4.18 -62.93
N SER A 358 19.51 5.42 -63.16
CA SER A 358 20.40 6.13 -62.24
C SER A 358 19.66 6.52 -60.96
N CYS A 359 20.27 6.25 -59.81
CA CYS A 359 19.75 6.63 -58.50
C CYS A 359 20.81 7.38 -57.68
N PHE A 360 20.39 7.98 -56.58
CA PHE A 360 21.26 8.60 -55.60
C PHE A 360 21.14 7.87 -54.26
N ASN A 361 22.27 7.44 -53.71
CA ASN A 361 22.37 6.73 -52.45
C ASN A 361 23.08 7.62 -51.43
N THR A 362 22.50 7.80 -50.25
CA THR A 362 23.21 8.48 -49.15
C THR A 362 24.32 7.59 -48.60
N PRO A 363 25.42 8.16 -48.07
CA PRO A 363 26.32 7.40 -47.22
C PRO A 363 25.55 6.77 -46.05
N PRO A 364 25.83 5.51 -45.66
CA PRO A 364 25.24 4.92 -44.47
C PRO A 364 25.60 5.69 -43.21
N SER A 365 24.63 5.87 -42.31
CA SER A 365 24.84 6.51 -41.01
C SER A 365 24.70 5.49 -39.89
N LEU A 366 25.60 5.57 -38.90
CA LEU A 366 25.57 4.71 -37.72
C LEU A 366 24.52 5.21 -36.72
N ASN A 367 23.57 4.35 -36.37
CA ASN A 367 22.50 4.66 -35.42
C ASN A 367 22.93 4.36 -33.97
N ILE A 368 22.10 4.82 -33.01
CA ILE A 368 22.33 4.58 -31.57
C ILE A 368 22.32 3.09 -31.19
N ASN A 369 21.63 2.25 -31.96
CA ASN A 369 21.59 0.80 -31.78
C ASN A 369 22.88 0.10 -32.28
N GLY A 370 23.82 0.84 -32.87
CA GLY A 370 25.08 0.32 -33.40
C GLY A 370 25.01 -0.24 -34.82
N LEU A 371 23.87 -0.08 -35.52
CA LEU A 371 23.67 -0.54 -36.90
C LEU A 371 23.59 0.64 -37.87
N TYR A 372 23.88 0.38 -39.14
CA TYR A 372 23.85 1.39 -40.20
C TYR A 372 22.48 1.49 -40.87
N SER A 373 22.12 2.70 -41.30
CA SER A 373 20.94 2.94 -42.15
C SER A 373 21.29 3.89 -43.29
N MET A 374 20.57 3.81 -44.41
CA MET A 374 20.73 4.73 -45.54
C MET A 374 19.41 4.96 -46.29
N PHE A 375 19.39 5.96 -47.18
CA PHE A 375 18.29 6.24 -48.09
C PHE A 375 18.75 6.17 -49.55
N SER A 376 17.89 5.61 -50.39
CA SER A 376 18.08 5.62 -51.84
C SER A 376 16.95 6.40 -52.50
N PHE A 377 17.30 7.24 -53.47
CA PHE A 377 16.39 8.16 -54.16
C PHE A 377 16.50 7.96 -55.68
N LEU A 378 15.36 7.86 -56.34
CA LEU A 378 15.22 7.86 -57.79
C LEU A 378 14.32 9.02 -58.19
N LYS A 379 14.93 10.04 -58.81
CA LYS A 379 14.20 11.17 -59.38
C LYS A 379 13.73 10.84 -60.80
N LEU A 380 12.48 11.15 -61.11
CA LEU A 380 11.93 10.96 -62.45
C LEU A 380 10.87 12.02 -62.77
N THR A 381 10.62 12.21 -64.06
CA THR A 381 9.57 13.09 -64.59
C THR A 381 8.65 12.23 -65.46
N PRO A 382 7.59 11.63 -64.87
CA PRO A 382 6.82 10.60 -65.55
C PRO A 382 5.98 11.20 -66.67
N ASN A 383 5.98 10.56 -67.84
CA ASN A 383 5.14 10.90 -68.98
C ASN A 383 4.01 9.87 -69.15
N LYS A 384 3.22 9.96 -70.24
CA LYS A 384 2.07 9.08 -70.48
C LYS A 384 2.47 7.60 -70.61
N ASP A 385 3.63 7.32 -71.17
CA ASP A 385 4.13 5.96 -71.42
C ASP A 385 4.65 5.31 -70.13
N ASP A 386 4.90 6.11 -69.09
CA ASP A 386 5.38 5.64 -67.78
C ASP A 386 4.24 5.20 -66.85
N GLN A 387 2.99 5.41 -67.25
CA GLN A 387 1.83 5.02 -66.44
C GLN A 387 1.74 3.49 -66.34
N GLY A 388 1.72 2.98 -65.10
CA GLY A 388 1.77 1.55 -64.85
C GLY A 388 3.18 0.94 -64.96
N SER A 389 4.22 1.73 -65.26
CA SER A 389 5.60 1.28 -65.18
C SER A 389 5.92 0.75 -63.79
N LYS A 390 6.72 -0.31 -63.76
CA LYS A 390 7.14 -0.99 -62.55
C LYS A 390 8.56 -0.59 -62.22
N PHE A 391 8.71 0.08 -61.09
CA PHE A 391 9.99 0.43 -60.51
C PHE A 391 10.36 -0.64 -59.48
N ARG A 392 11.50 -1.28 -59.69
CA ARG A 392 12.03 -2.28 -58.78
C ARG A 392 13.34 -1.80 -58.20
N CYS A 393 13.42 -1.78 -56.88
CA CYS A 393 14.67 -1.64 -56.17
C CYS A 393 15.16 -3.02 -55.73
N GLN A 394 16.44 -3.31 -55.97
CA GLN A 394 17.15 -4.47 -55.46
C GLN A 394 18.24 -4.01 -54.49
N VAL A 395 18.22 -4.56 -53.28
CA VAL A 395 19.19 -4.31 -52.22
C VAL A 395 20.02 -5.57 -52.02
N VAL A 396 21.35 -5.40 -52.09
CA VAL A 396 22.33 -6.47 -51.91
C VAL A 396 23.24 -6.10 -50.76
N HIS A 397 23.32 -7.00 -49.78
CA HIS A 397 24.16 -6.85 -48.60
C HIS A 397 24.79 -8.18 -48.21
N SER A 398 26.01 -8.14 -47.68
CA SER A 398 26.82 -9.34 -47.39
C SER A 398 26.22 -10.26 -46.31
N ALA A 399 25.38 -9.73 -45.42
CA ALA A 399 24.71 -10.50 -44.38
C ALA A 399 23.36 -11.09 -44.84
N GLN A 400 22.91 -10.81 -46.08
CA GLN A 400 21.71 -11.41 -46.66
C GLN A 400 22.04 -12.76 -47.32
N LYS A 401 21.10 -13.71 -47.23
CA LYS A 401 21.20 -14.97 -47.99
C LYS A 401 20.90 -14.76 -49.47
N GLU A 402 19.92 -13.91 -49.76
CA GLU A 402 19.47 -13.57 -51.11
C GLU A 402 19.19 -12.06 -51.16
N PRO A 403 19.35 -11.41 -52.34
CA PRO A 403 18.98 -10.01 -52.52
C PRO A 403 17.52 -9.76 -52.15
N GLU A 404 17.27 -8.63 -51.48
CA GLU A 404 15.91 -8.23 -51.14
C GLU A 404 15.40 -7.19 -52.15
N GLU A 405 14.14 -7.33 -52.56
CA GLU A 405 13.54 -6.47 -53.57
C GLU A 405 12.27 -5.77 -53.08
N ARG A 406 12.05 -4.58 -53.63
CA ARG A 406 10.82 -3.81 -53.47
C ARG A 406 10.31 -3.37 -54.82
N LEU A 407 8.99 -3.39 -54.97
CA LEU A 407 8.31 -3.04 -56.19
C LEU A 407 7.37 -1.86 -55.92
N PHE A 408 7.42 -0.87 -56.79
CA PHE A 408 6.48 0.24 -56.84
C PHE A 408 5.89 0.31 -58.25
N THR A 409 4.59 0.52 -58.34
CA THR A 409 3.91 0.70 -59.64
C THR A 409 3.41 2.12 -59.71
N LEU A 410 3.80 2.84 -60.76
CA LEU A 410 3.36 4.22 -60.94
C LEU A 410 1.84 4.23 -61.18
N PRO A 411 1.05 4.96 -60.35
CA PRO A 411 -0.39 4.94 -60.47
C PRO A 411 -0.85 5.52 -61.81
N ALA A 412 -1.85 4.88 -62.44
CA ALA A 412 -2.49 5.41 -63.63
C ALA A 412 -3.39 6.60 -63.27
N SER A 413 -3.42 7.63 -64.10
CA SER A 413 -4.18 8.87 -63.87
C SER A 413 -5.70 8.68 -63.71
N HIS A 414 -6.25 7.49 -63.99
CA HIS A 414 -7.69 7.23 -63.92
C HIS A 414 -8.26 6.95 -62.51
N ASN A 415 -7.43 6.86 -61.46
CA ASN A 415 -7.93 6.69 -60.09
C ASN A 415 -8.05 8.00 -59.28
N LEU A 416 -7.71 9.15 -59.87
CA LEU A 416 -7.77 10.45 -59.18
C LEU A 416 -9.16 11.11 -59.18
N HIS A 417 -10.11 10.60 -59.97
CA HIS A 417 -11.45 11.20 -60.07
C HIS A 417 -12.48 10.66 -59.06
N LEU A 418 -12.16 9.61 -58.29
CA LEU A 418 -13.11 8.99 -57.36
C LEU A 418 -12.97 9.42 -55.88
N ILE A 419 -12.03 10.33 -55.56
CA ILE A 419 -11.83 10.82 -54.18
C ILE A 419 -12.47 12.20 -53.96
N PHE A 420 -12.87 12.93 -55.01
CA PHE A 420 -13.44 14.28 -54.89
C PHE A 420 -14.98 14.37 -54.94
N ASP A 421 -15.71 13.27 -55.19
CA ASP A 421 -17.18 13.27 -55.23
C ASP A 421 -17.84 12.59 -54.00
N GLY A 422 -17.14 12.52 -52.86
CA GLY A 422 -17.64 11.82 -51.68
C GLY A 422 -17.19 12.42 -50.35
N CYS A 423 -17.51 13.69 -50.09
CA CYS A 423 -17.63 14.28 -48.76
C CYS A 423 -18.68 15.40 -48.77
#